data_AF-A0A4D5RUW3-F1
#
_entry.id   AF-A0A4D5RUW3-F1
#
_cell.length_a   1.000
_cell.length_b   1.000
_cell.length_c   1.000
_cell.angle_alpha   90.00
_cell.angle_beta   90.00
_cell.angle_gamma   90.00
#
_symmetry.space_group_name_H-M   'P 1'
#
loop_
_entity.id
_entity.type
_entity.pdbx_description
1 polymer ?
#
loop_
_entity_poly.entity_id
_entity_poly.type
_entity_poly.pdbx_seq_one_letter_code
_entity_poly.pdbx_strand_id
1 'polypeptide(L)'
;PTGAYSSDLQGRYHQPSKVHPLAFSYGPFRATPFSGRRDTDVFFPGSAVFRLTQTHSETVKKAQDYIHDVTIGKAWVTDYNVRRNLTLPSRVDQVLEDHSSTLYSLTSLVHQARDVLREVFDEYTVAEWIEQNIYPLVLRLERLWNEALAIKKPRVWP
;
A
#
# COMPACT_ATOMS: atom_id res chain seq x y z
N PRO A 1 42.52 1.19 41.87
CA PRO A 1 43.26 2.48 41.92
C PRO A 1 42.96 3.29 40.65
N THR A 2 41.95 4.18 40.71
CA THR A 2 42.12 5.65 40.78
C THR A 2 42.84 6.19 39.53
N GLY A 3 42.21 6.90 38.59
CA GLY A 3 41.08 7.84 38.69
C GLY A 3 41.62 9.26 38.48
N ALA A 4 41.33 9.88 37.34
CA ALA A 4 41.45 11.32 37.13
C ALA A 4 40.70 11.73 35.85
N TYR A 5 39.42 12.06 35.98
CA TYR A 5 38.72 12.96 35.05
C TYR A 5 38.34 14.22 35.82
N SER A 6 38.65 15.35 35.18
CA SER A 6 38.69 16.71 35.72
C SER A 6 37.37 17.19 36.35
N SER A 7 37.50 17.94 37.44
CA SER A 7 36.44 18.49 38.30
C SER A 7 36.00 19.90 37.89
N ASP A 8 35.58 20.10 36.63
CA ASP A 8 35.27 21.45 36.12
C ASP A 8 33.79 21.72 35.80
N LEU A 9 32.84 20.94 36.31
CA LEU A 9 31.41 21.23 36.08
C LEU A 9 30.55 21.20 37.36
N GLN A 10 31.17 21.36 38.53
CA GLN A 10 30.48 21.53 39.80
C GLN A 10 30.05 23.00 39.99
N GLY A 11 29.10 23.45 39.17
CA GLY A 11 28.62 24.84 39.26
C GLY A 11 27.29 25.15 38.57
N ARG A 12 26.54 24.17 38.07
CA ARG A 12 25.30 24.46 37.31
C ARG A 12 24.07 23.59 37.58
N TYR A 13 24.10 22.75 38.61
CA TYR A 13 22.96 21.88 38.93
C TYR A 13 22.26 22.27 40.23
N HIS A 14 21.80 23.53 40.31
CA HIS A 14 20.68 23.89 41.18
C HIS A 14 19.75 24.83 40.44
N GLN A 15 19.12 24.30 39.39
CA GLN A 15 17.80 24.75 38.97
C GLN A 15 16.96 23.50 38.75
N PRO A 16 15.84 23.30 39.46
CA PRO A 16 14.87 22.31 39.05
C PRO A 16 14.42 22.70 37.65
N SER A 17 14.73 21.85 36.68
CA SER A 17 14.10 21.92 35.36
C SER A 17 12.60 21.94 35.62
N LYS A 18 11.96 23.05 35.21
CA LYS A 18 10.52 23.12 35.16
C LYS A 18 10.09 21.99 34.23
N VAL A 19 9.61 20.91 34.83
CA VAL A 19 8.83 19.92 34.12
C VAL A 19 7.62 20.69 33.63
N HIS A 20 7.65 21.10 32.36
CA HIS A 20 6.41 21.45 31.69
C HIS A 20 5.55 20.21 31.83
N PRO A 21 4.39 20.27 32.51
CA PRO A 21 3.45 19.17 32.38
C PRO A 21 3.17 19.09 30.88
N LEU A 22 3.56 17.97 30.27
CA LEU A 22 2.87 17.51 29.07
C LEU A 22 1.43 17.40 29.53
N ALA A 23 0.68 18.47 29.31
CA ALA A 23 -0.75 18.45 29.41
C ALA A 23 -1.18 17.42 28.37
N PHE A 24 -1.34 16.18 28.81
CA PHE A 24 -2.33 15.28 28.24
C PHE A 24 -3.67 15.99 28.43
N SER A 25 -3.91 16.97 27.57
CA SER A 25 -5.22 17.56 27.40
C SER A 25 -6.03 16.45 26.77
N TYR A 26 -6.68 15.65 27.61
CA TYR A 26 -7.95 15.04 27.25
C TYR A 26 -8.90 16.21 26.95
N GLY A 27 -8.78 16.78 25.74
CA GLY A 27 -9.78 17.67 25.21
C GLY A 27 -11.09 16.89 25.23
N PRO A 28 -12.21 17.51 25.63
CA PRO A 28 -13.47 16.80 25.65
C PRO A 28 -13.70 16.26 24.24
N PHE A 29 -14.19 15.02 24.17
CA PHE A 29 -14.75 14.38 22.98
C PHE A 29 -15.98 15.21 22.53
N ARG A 30 -15.76 16.46 22.14
CA ARG A 30 -16.78 17.39 21.73
C ARG A 30 -16.97 17.13 20.26
N ALA A 31 -17.90 16.22 19.96
CA ALA A 31 -18.44 16.05 18.63
C ALA A 31 -18.75 17.43 18.05
N THR A 32 -17.96 17.85 17.06
CA THR A 32 -18.26 19.05 16.28
C THR A 32 -19.62 18.84 15.62
N PRO A 33 -20.53 19.83 15.66
CA PRO A 33 -21.86 19.66 15.10
C PRO A 33 -21.75 19.32 13.62
N PHE A 34 -22.49 18.29 13.21
CA PHE A 34 -22.54 17.76 11.84
C PHE A 34 -23.05 18.85 10.89
N SER A 35 -22.13 19.65 10.34
CA SER A 35 -22.42 20.64 9.31
C SER A 35 -21.91 20.10 7.99
N GLY A 36 -22.78 19.37 7.28
CA GLY A 36 -22.96 19.37 5.82
C GLY A 36 -21.76 19.43 4.87
N ARG A 37 -20.55 19.03 5.26
CA ARG A 37 -19.43 18.81 4.34
C ARG A 37 -19.14 17.31 4.31
N ARG A 38 -19.51 16.70 3.20
CA ARG A 38 -19.02 15.37 2.84
C ARG A 38 -17.53 15.51 2.53
N ASP A 39 -16.75 14.63 3.18
CA ASP A 39 -15.38 14.24 2.85
C ASP A 39 -14.24 15.16 3.35
N THR A 40 -13.56 14.77 4.44
CA THR A 40 -12.34 13.93 4.45
C THR A 40 -11.44 14.18 5.66
N ASP A 41 -11.61 15.27 6.41
CA ASP A 41 -10.60 15.67 7.42
C ASP A 41 -11.04 15.37 8.86
N VAL A 42 -11.25 14.07 9.14
CA VAL A 42 -11.44 13.60 10.52
C VAL A 42 -10.05 13.35 11.12
N PHE A 43 -9.56 14.34 11.87
CA PHE A 43 -8.27 14.26 12.54
C PHE A 43 -8.42 13.51 13.87
N PHE A 44 -8.14 12.21 13.86
CA PHE A 44 -7.94 11.42 15.07
C PHE A 44 -6.60 10.68 15.01
N PRO A 45 -5.98 10.36 16.17
CA PRO A 45 -4.77 9.55 16.22
C PRO A 45 -5.02 8.19 15.53
N GLY A 46 -4.25 7.87 14.49
CA GLY A 46 -4.47 6.67 13.67
C GLY A 46 -5.35 6.88 12.43
N SER A 47 -5.81 8.10 12.16
CA SER A 47 -6.56 8.42 10.92
C SER A 47 -5.78 8.11 9.64
N ALA A 48 -4.45 8.19 9.67
CA ALA A 48 -3.59 7.79 8.55
C ALA A 48 -3.68 6.30 8.25
N VAL A 49 -3.58 5.44 9.27
CA VAL A 49 -3.72 3.98 9.15
C VAL A 49 -5.14 3.60 8.71
N PHE A 50 -6.15 4.32 9.21
CA PHE A 50 -7.54 4.11 8.77
C PHE A 50 -7.71 4.40 7.27
N ARG A 51 -7.21 5.56 6.80
CA ARG A 51 -7.24 5.91 5.37
C ARG A 51 -6.46 4.90 4.53
N LEU A 52 -5.29 4.47 4.98
CA LEU A 52 -4.52 3.43 4.31
C LEU A 52 -5.33 2.14 4.16
N THR A 53 -6.03 1.70 5.21
CA THR A 53 -6.87 0.49 5.15
C THR A 53 -8.00 0.63 4.13
N GLN A 54 -8.61 1.82 4.04
CA GLN A 54 -9.62 2.11 3.03
C GLN A 54 -9.02 2.06 1.61
N THR A 55 -7.92 2.78 1.37
CA THR A 55 -7.22 2.79 0.07
C THR A 55 -6.76 1.39 -0.32
N HIS A 56 -6.29 0.60 0.65
CA HIS A 56 -5.94 -0.80 0.46
C HIS A 56 -7.15 -1.60 -0.04
N SER A 57 -8.28 -1.55 0.65
CA SER A 57 -9.51 -2.25 0.26
C SER A 57 -9.96 -1.90 -1.16
N GLU A 58 -9.97 -0.61 -1.48
CA GLU A 58 -10.36 -0.11 -2.81
C GLU A 58 -9.40 -0.56 -3.91
N THR A 59 -8.09 -0.47 -3.66
CA THR A 59 -7.05 -0.85 -4.64
C THR A 59 -7.03 -2.36 -4.87
N VAL A 60 -7.14 -3.15 -3.80
CA VAL A 60 -7.21 -4.61 -3.87
C VAL A 60 -8.45 -5.04 -4.65
N LYS A 61 -9.61 -4.46 -4.34
CA LYS A 61 -10.84 -4.74 -5.08
C LYS A 61 -10.70 -4.41 -6.56
N LYS A 62 -10.18 -3.22 -6.90
CA LYS A 62 -9.93 -2.82 -8.30
C LYS A 62 -9.03 -3.82 -9.03
N ALA A 63 -7.95 -4.27 -8.39
CA ALA A 63 -7.02 -5.23 -8.98
C ALA A 63 -7.66 -6.62 -9.17
N GLN A 64 -8.46 -7.07 -8.19
CA GLN A 64 -9.20 -8.33 -8.29
C GLN A 64 -10.26 -8.29 -9.39
N ASP A 65 -11.03 -7.20 -9.46
CA ASP A 65 -12.04 -6.97 -10.49
C ASP A 65 -11.38 -6.98 -11.88
N TYR A 66 -10.24 -6.30 -12.03
CA TYR A 66 -9.46 -6.33 -13.28
C TYR A 66 -9.03 -7.76 -13.65
N ILE A 67 -8.42 -8.52 -12.73
CA ILE A 67 -8.01 -9.91 -12.99
C ILE A 67 -9.22 -10.76 -13.38
N HIS A 68 -10.33 -10.62 -12.67
CA HIS A 68 -11.56 -11.35 -12.94
C HIS A 68 -12.12 -11.00 -14.32
N ASP A 69 -12.15 -9.73 -14.70
CA ASP A 69 -12.65 -9.29 -16.00
C ASP A 69 -11.79 -9.80 -17.16
N VAL A 70 -10.47 -9.82 -17.00
CA VAL A 70 -9.54 -10.33 -18.03
C VAL A 70 -9.68 -11.84 -18.21
N THR A 71 -9.80 -12.58 -17.10
CA THR A 71 -9.73 -14.05 -17.10
C THR A 71 -11.08 -14.71 -17.27
N ILE A 72 -12.12 -14.21 -16.61
CA ILE A 72 -13.46 -14.82 -16.57
C ILE A 72 -14.45 -14.00 -17.39
N GLY A 73 -14.56 -12.70 -17.14
CA GLY A 73 -15.59 -11.86 -17.75
C GLY A 73 -15.47 -11.79 -19.28
N LYS A 74 -14.26 -11.47 -19.77
CA LYS A 74 -13.96 -11.37 -21.19
C LYS A 74 -13.31 -12.63 -21.75
N ALA A 75 -12.75 -13.47 -20.89
CA ALA A 75 -12.16 -14.78 -21.20
C ALA A 75 -11.12 -14.80 -22.33
N TRP A 76 -10.39 -13.70 -22.55
CA TRP A 76 -9.37 -13.63 -23.61
C TRP A 76 -8.05 -14.25 -23.18
N VAL A 77 -7.66 -14.09 -21.92
CA VAL A 77 -6.43 -14.63 -21.33
C VAL A 77 -6.79 -15.72 -20.33
N THR A 78 -7.24 -16.86 -20.84
CA THR A 78 -7.47 -18.07 -20.02
C THR A 78 -6.35 -19.07 -20.24
N ASP A 79 -6.10 -19.93 -19.25
CA ASP A 79 -5.17 -21.06 -19.39
C ASP A 79 -5.45 -21.91 -20.64
N TYR A 80 -6.73 -22.08 -20.98
CA TYR A 80 -7.15 -22.80 -22.17
C TYR A 80 -6.70 -22.09 -23.46
N ASN A 81 -6.96 -20.78 -23.56
CA ASN A 81 -6.57 -19.99 -24.73
C ASN A 81 -5.05 -19.91 -24.88
N VAL A 82 -4.30 -19.81 -23.77
CA VAL A 82 -2.84 -19.85 -23.76
C VAL A 82 -2.34 -21.19 -24.32
N ARG A 83 -2.90 -22.33 -23.88
CA ARG A 83 -2.47 -23.65 -24.35
C ARG A 83 -2.80 -23.92 -25.81
N ARG A 84 -3.90 -23.36 -26.31
CA ARG A 84 -4.42 -23.61 -27.67
C ARG A 84 -4.15 -22.49 -28.67
N ASN A 85 -3.59 -21.36 -28.22
CA ASN A 85 -3.30 -20.17 -29.02
C ASN A 85 -4.53 -19.63 -29.76
N LEU A 86 -5.66 -19.51 -29.06
CA LEU A 86 -6.95 -19.16 -29.68
C LEU A 86 -7.27 -17.66 -29.67
N THR A 87 -6.41 -16.84 -29.06
CA THR A 87 -6.67 -15.41 -28.90
C THR A 87 -6.02 -14.56 -29.99
N LEU A 88 -6.74 -13.56 -30.49
CA LEU A 88 -6.17 -12.56 -31.39
C LEU A 88 -5.24 -11.60 -30.60
N PRO A 89 -4.00 -11.33 -31.08
CA PRO A 89 -3.07 -10.43 -30.39
C PRO A 89 -3.65 -9.05 -30.09
N SER A 90 -4.40 -8.47 -31.03
CA SER A 90 -5.06 -7.16 -30.86
C SER A 90 -6.12 -7.14 -29.75
N ARG A 91 -6.78 -8.27 -29.47
CA ARG A 91 -7.69 -8.41 -28.34
C ARG A 91 -6.93 -8.45 -27.02
N VAL A 92 -5.77 -9.08 -27.01
CA VAL A 92 -4.90 -9.09 -25.83
C VAL A 92 -4.38 -7.68 -25.54
N ASP A 93 -4.03 -6.89 -26.55
CA ASP A 93 -3.64 -5.48 -26.37
C ASP A 93 -4.73 -4.65 -25.71
N GLN A 94 -5.98 -4.74 -26.19
CA GLN A 94 -7.11 -4.02 -25.63
C GLN A 94 -7.38 -4.38 -24.16
N VAL A 95 -7.20 -5.65 -23.80
CA VAL A 95 -7.44 -6.15 -22.44
C VAL A 95 -6.32 -5.76 -21.47
N LEU A 96 -5.12 -5.51 -22.00
CA LEU A 96 -3.95 -5.10 -21.23
C LEU A 96 -3.80 -3.59 -21.05
N GLU A 97 -4.69 -2.79 -21.63
CA GLU A 97 -4.65 -1.32 -21.56
C GLU A 97 -4.58 -0.82 -20.10
N ASP A 98 -5.45 -1.36 -19.23
CA ASP A 98 -5.53 -0.98 -17.82
C ASP A 98 -4.49 -1.68 -16.92
N HIS A 99 -3.66 -2.57 -17.47
CA HIS A 99 -2.71 -3.37 -16.70
C HIS A 99 -1.71 -2.48 -15.95
N SER A 100 -1.08 -1.56 -16.70
CA SER A 100 -0.04 -0.66 -16.18
C SER A 100 -0.56 0.25 -15.06
N SER A 101 -1.75 0.81 -15.24
CA SER A 101 -2.45 1.65 -14.26
C SER A 101 -2.77 0.88 -12.98
N THR A 102 -3.22 -0.37 -13.11
CA THR A 102 -3.55 -1.25 -11.98
C THR A 102 -2.30 -1.64 -11.20
N LEU A 103 -1.23 -2.02 -11.89
CA LEU A 103 0.06 -2.34 -11.26
C LEU A 103 0.65 -1.12 -10.54
N TYR A 104 0.63 0.06 -11.17
CA TYR A 104 1.08 1.30 -10.55
C TYR A 104 0.29 1.66 -9.29
N SER A 105 -1.03 1.39 -9.28
CA SER A 105 -1.88 1.62 -8.10
C SER A 105 -1.42 0.76 -6.92
N LEU A 106 -1.11 -0.52 -7.17
CA LEU A 106 -0.59 -1.43 -6.14
C LEU A 106 0.81 -1.05 -5.67
N THR A 107 1.74 -0.69 -6.57
CA THR A 107 3.08 -0.24 -6.15
C THR A 107 3.02 1.05 -5.33
N SER A 108 2.14 1.97 -5.71
CA SER A 108 1.88 3.19 -4.94
C SER A 108 1.32 2.87 -3.54
N LEU A 109 0.45 1.87 -3.43
CA LEU A 109 -0.07 1.39 -2.15
C LEU A 109 1.04 0.80 -1.27
N VAL A 110 2.02 0.08 -1.84
CA VAL A 110 3.19 -0.42 -1.09
C VAL A 110 3.97 0.74 -0.46
N HIS A 111 4.26 1.78 -1.25
CA HIS A 111 4.97 2.96 -0.74
C HIS A 111 4.18 3.66 0.37
N GLN A 112 2.88 3.88 0.16
CA GLN A 112 2.01 4.50 1.17
C GLN A 112 1.90 3.65 2.45
N ALA A 113 1.76 2.33 2.32
CA ALA A 113 1.71 1.42 3.45
C ALA A 113 3.00 1.44 4.26
N ARG A 114 4.15 1.44 3.57
CA ARG A 114 5.46 1.54 4.21
C ARG A 114 5.57 2.83 5.02
N ASP A 115 5.20 3.96 4.46
CA ASP A 115 5.37 5.26 5.11
C ASP A 115 4.42 5.42 6.30
N VAL A 116 3.14 5.05 6.15
CA VAL A 116 2.12 5.19 7.20
C VAL A 116 2.30 4.19 8.33
N LEU A 117 2.59 2.91 8.03
CA LEU A 117 2.64 1.88 9.07
C LEU A 117 3.92 1.96 9.91
N ARG A 118 5.02 2.52 9.37
CA ARG A 118 6.28 2.73 10.11
C ARG A 118 6.15 3.70 11.28
N GLU A 119 5.11 4.53 11.31
CA GLU A 119 4.83 5.43 12.44
C GLU A 119 4.31 4.66 13.67
N VAL A 120 3.76 3.45 13.46
CA VAL A 120 3.05 2.69 14.50
C VAL A 120 3.70 1.33 14.78
N PHE A 121 4.29 0.72 13.76
CA PHE A 121 4.86 -0.63 13.79
C PHE A 121 6.34 -0.62 13.42
N ASP A 122 7.06 -1.66 13.84
CA ASP A 122 8.45 -1.88 13.48
C ASP A 122 8.60 -2.32 12.02
N GLU A 123 9.82 -2.19 11.46
CA GLU A 123 10.05 -2.45 10.04
C GLU A 123 9.73 -3.89 9.62
N TYR A 124 9.88 -4.88 10.51
CA TYR A 124 9.59 -6.28 10.19
C TYR A 124 8.09 -6.52 10.06
N THR A 125 7.29 -6.01 11.01
CA THR A 125 5.82 -6.10 10.94
C THR A 125 5.27 -5.40 9.69
N VAL A 126 5.83 -4.24 9.33
CA VAL A 126 5.42 -3.52 8.11
C VAL A 126 5.74 -4.34 6.86
N ALA A 127 6.93 -4.94 6.79
CA ALA A 127 7.32 -5.78 5.66
C ALA A 127 6.43 -7.02 5.54
N GLU A 128 6.17 -7.71 6.66
CA GLU A 128 5.28 -8.88 6.70
C GLU A 128 3.87 -8.52 6.22
N TRP A 129 3.33 -7.40 6.68
CA TRP A 129 2.00 -6.95 6.28
C TRP A 129 1.92 -6.70 4.77
N ILE A 130 2.92 -6.05 4.19
CA ILE A 130 3.01 -5.80 2.74
C ILE A 130 3.11 -7.12 1.97
N GLU A 131 3.96 -8.05 2.42
CA GLU A 131 4.16 -9.36 1.81
C GLU A 131 2.88 -10.19 1.80
N GLN A 132 2.11 -10.17 2.89
CA GLN A 132 0.89 -10.98 2.99
C GLN A 132 -0.31 -10.37 2.25
N ASN A 133 -0.44 -9.03 2.25
CA ASN A 133 -1.66 -8.38 1.78
C ASN A 133 -1.57 -7.84 0.35
N ILE A 134 -0.40 -7.36 -0.09
CA ILE A 134 -0.27 -6.69 -1.40
C ILE A 134 0.47 -7.58 -2.40
N TYR A 135 1.57 -8.21 -1.99
CA TYR A 135 2.45 -8.96 -2.89
C TYR A 135 1.78 -10.10 -3.68
N PRO A 136 0.83 -10.88 -3.11
CA PRO A 136 0.18 -11.95 -3.87
C PRO A 136 -0.58 -11.43 -5.09
N LEU A 137 -1.13 -10.22 -5.05
CA LEU A 137 -1.82 -9.61 -6.18
C LEU A 137 -0.87 -9.10 -7.24
N VAL A 138 0.27 -8.54 -6.83
CA VAL A 138 1.33 -8.11 -7.74
C VAL A 138 1.84 -9.31 -8.56
N LEU A 139 2.16 -10.42 -7.90
CA LEU A 139 2.59 -11.65 -8.57
C LEU A 139 1.54 -12.19 -9.55
N ARG A 140 0.25 -12.13 -9.18
CA ARG A 140 -0.84 -12.56 -10.07
C ARG A 140 -0.96 -11.68 -11.30
N LEU A 141 -0.80 -10.37 -11.16
CA LEU A 141 -0.78 -9.43 -12.29
C LEU A 141 0.43 -9.67 -13.20
N GLU A 142 1.63 -9.80 -12.64
CA GLU A 142 2.84 -10.08 -13.42
C GLU A 142 2.73 -11.40 -14.18
N ARG A 143 2.17 -12.42 -13.55
CA ARG A 143 1.89 -13.70 -14.20
C ARG A 143 0.93 -13.54 -15.38
N LEU A 144 -0.18 -12.83 -15.18
CA LEU A 144 -1.16 -12.53 -16.23
C LEU A 144 -0.51 -11.78 -17.40
N TRP A 145 0.37 -10.82 -17.11
CA TRP A 145 1.14 -10.10 -18.12
C TRP A 145 2.04 -11.04 -18.93
N ASN A 146 2.78 -11.93 -18.26
CA ASN A 146 3.65 -12.89 -18.93
C ASN A 146 2.87 -13.89 -19.79
N GLU A 147 1.73 -14.37 -19.31
CA GLU A 147 0.81 -15.24 -20.08
C GLU A 147 0.26 -14.52 -21.31
N ALA A 148 -0.13 -13.26 -21.15
CA ALA A 148 -0.61 -12.43 -22.24
C ALA A 148 0.48 -12.13 -23.28
N LEU A 149 1.73 -11.88 -22.85
CA LEU A 149 2.87 -11.75 -23.75
C LEU A 149 3.20 -13.06 -24.48
N ALA A 150 3.03 -14.21 -23.83
CA ALA A 150 3.24 -15.50 -24.46
C ALA A 150 2.26 -15.74 -25.63
N ILE A 151 0.99 -15.32 -25.47
CA ILE A 151 -0.02 -15.37 -26.54
C ILE A 151 0.37 -14.48 -27.73
N LYS A 152 0.96 -13.31 -27.48
CA LYS A 152 1.33 -12.35 -28.54
C LYS A 152 2.52 -12.77 -29.38
N LYS A 153 3.35 -13.73 -28.93
CA LYS A 153 4.54 -14.14 -29.68
C LYS A 153 4.13 -14.77 -31.03
N PRO A 154 4.62 -14.26 -32.17
CA PRO A 154 4.33 -14.84 -33.47
C PRO A 154 4.96 -16.24 -33.54
N ARG A 155 4.17 -17.28 -33.77
CA ARG A 155 4.67 -18.66 -33.72
C ARG A 155 4.81 -19.35 -35.08
N VAL A 156 4.05 -18.96 -36.10
CA VAL A 156 4.34 -19.31 -37.49
C VAL A 156 3.56 -18.37 -38.43
N TRP A 157 4.22 -17.82 -39.44
CA TRP A 157 3.59 -17.47 -40.71
C TRP A 157 4.24 -18.38 -41.79
N PRO A 158 3.48 -19.02 -42.70
CA PRO A 158 4.05 -19.73 -43.85
C PRO A 158 4.65 -18.77 -44.89
#